data_AF-A0A6M0L693-F1
#
_entry.id   AF-A0A6M0L693-F1
#
_cell.length_a   1.000
_cell.length_b   1.000
_cell.length_c   1.000
_cell.angle_alpha   90.00
_cell.angle_beta   90.00
_cell.angle_gamma   90.00
#
_symmetry.space_group_name_H-M   'P 1'
#
loop_
_entity.id
_entity.type
_entity.pdbx_description
1 polymer ?
#
loop_
_entity_poly.entity_id
_entity_poly.type
_entity_poly.pdbx_seq_one_letter_code
_entity_poly.pdbx_strand_id
1 'polypeptide(L)'
;MKVSRFYTVILVVLVAISLVCTYWVMFKPKQDKVDTTTIVTVAKNDKQIGAFFKPNQMLMYHNDTLQLTYEEESIDAFVNLLDHQKMTFSSDRALSSADYLAFLSQKSAQYIFPAPMTFQIAKYLCNIDSGDKIEETFTRFVFVFSDSNTLYAVNDKTKHVYSFSLEKPMNYDTFYSLEQKYRPSFFDVEAVQGKDTYYYVLSHNEIFKQRMYLLEQINPTQYIKTLFGSTINLKNESTSTAYRYVNNQFDLTIGKDTGLVLSTQYRTFSTPQYLQTIATQLDYFEKWPKRVLFAGQNGETLHFRRYVAKLPIMDTVENFSTTRLKVRQDGIITTMSSSYILQTELSMKRKDIAMMSFQDMQEAFEQQDKSMADIDGVGIFYTIQPSKTKVITLVPEWYVFVNDTAKRIVDYLAE
;
A
#
# COMPACT_ATOMS: atom_id res chain seq x y z
N MET A 1 -67.40 -35.10 7.60
CA MET A 1 -67.14 -34.28 8.80
C MET A 1 -65.67 -34.24 9.29
N LYS A 2 -64.75 -35.10 8.82
CA LYS A 2 -63.33 -35.11 9.28
C LYS A 2 -62.39 -34.18 8.51
N VAL A 3 -62.65 -33.92 7.23
CA VAL A 3 -61.78 -33.08 6.36
C VAL A 3 -61.86 -31.59 6.71
N SER A 4 -63.05 -31.08 7.05
CA SER A 4 -63.25 -29.68 7.45
C SER A 4 -62.48 -29.33 8.74
N ARG A 5 -62.44 -30.25 9.72
CA ARG A 5 -61.71 -30.03 10.98
C ARG A 5 -60.19 -29.95 10.78
N PHE A 6 -59.64 -30.67 9.80
CA PHE A 6 -58.21 -30.64 9.49
C PHE A 6 -57.78 -29.27 8.92
N TYR A 7 -58.54 -28.72 7.99
CA TYR A 7 -58.28 -27.39 7.44
C TYR A 7 -58.47 -26.28 8.48
N THR A 8 -59.43 -26.41 9.40
CA THR A 8 -59.59 -25.46 10.51
C THR A 8 -58.40 -25.48 11.46
N VAL A 9 -57.85 -26.65 11.79
CA VAL A 9 -56.65 -26.76 12.64
C VAL A 9 -55.43 -26.12 11.96
N ILE A 10 -55.23 -26.37 10.67
CA ILE A 10 -54.13 -25.74 9.90
C ILE A 10 -54.28 -24.21 9.87
N LEU A 11 -55.50 -23.71 9.66
CA LEU A 11 -55.76 -22.27 9.63
C LEU A 11 -55.45 -21.62 10.98
N VAL A 12 -55.86 -22.25 12.09
CA VAL A 12 -55.58 -21.75 13.45
C VAL A 12 -54.08 -21.72 13.73
N VAL A 13 -53.33 -22.73 13.30
CA VAL A 13 -51.86 -22.77 13.45
C VAL A 13 -51.20 -21.67 12.63
N LEU A 14 -51.64 -21.45 11.39
CA LEU A 14 -51.11 -20.38 10.53
C LEU A 14 -51.39 -18.99 11.10
N VAL A 15 -52.57 -18.76 11.66
CA VAL A 15 -52.92 -17.50 12.33
C VAL A 15 -52.07 -17.30 13.60
N ALA A 16 -51.83 -18.34 14.37
CA ALA A 16 -50.95 -18.27 15.55
C ALA A 16 -49.50 -17.95 15.16
N ILE A 17 -48.96 -18.57 14.11
CA ILE A 17 -47.60 -18.29 13.61
C ILE A 17 -47.51 -16.84 13.10
N SER A 18 -48.51 -16.37 12.36
CA SER A 18 -48.59 -14.97 11.89
C SER A 18 -48.56 -13.97 13.06
N LEU A 19 -49.30 -14.24 14.13
CA LEU A 19 -49.33 -13.40 15.33
C LEU A 19 -47.98 -13.40 16.06
N VAL A 20 -47.31 -14.54 16.18
CA VAL A 20 -45.97 -14.64 16.80
C VAL A 20 -44.93 -13.90 15.96
N CYS A 21 -44.96 -14.05 14.63
CA CYS A 21 -44.08 -13.30 13.74
C CYS A 21 -44.33 -11.79 13.83
N THR A 22 -45.60 -11.36 13.90
CA THR A 22 -45.96 -9.93 14.05
C THR A 22 -45.50 -9.38 15.40
N TYR A 23 -45.66 -10.16 16.47
CA TYR A 23 -45.16 -9.81 17.81
C TYR A 23 -43.63 -9.66 17.82
N TRP A 24 -42.90 -10.57 17.19
CA TRP A 24 -41.44 -10.49 17.06
C TRP A 24 -40.95 -9.29 16.23
N VAL A 25 -41.73 -8.85 15.24
CA VAL A 25 -41.42 -7.65 14.45
C VAL A 25 -41.72 -6.37 15.24
N MET A 26 -42.82 -6.31 16.00
CA MET A 26 -43.18 -5.14 16.82
C MET A 26 -42.26 -4.95 18.04
N PHE A 27 -41.79 -6.02 18.67
CA PHE A 27 -40.98 -5.97 19.89
C PHE A 27 -39.48 -6.17 19.63
N LYS A 28 -38.98 -5.74 18.46
CA LYS A 28 -37.54 -5.46 18.35
C LYS A 28 -37.18 -4.36 19.37
N PRO A 29 -36.02 -4.45 20.04
CA PRO A 29 -35.56 -3.37 20.90
C PRO A 29 -35.56 -2.09 20.07
N LYS A 30 -36.21 -1.04 20.60
CA LYS A 30 -36.16 0.29 19.98
C LYS A 30 -34.68 0.62 19.80
N GLN A 31 -34.25 0.86 18.56
CA GLN A 31 -32.95 1.47 18.32
C GLN A 31 -32.92 2.73 19.15
N ASP A 32 -31.90 2.84 20.02
CA ASP A 32 -31.63 4.05 20.75
C ASP A 32 -31.66 5.23 19.77
N LYS A 33 -32.30 6.33 20.18
CA LYS A 33 -32.23 7.58 19.44
C LYS A 33 -30.75 7.91 19.28
N VAL A 34 -30.24 7.76 18.06
CA VAL A 34 -28.90 8.20 17.72
C VAL A 34 -28.96 9.72 17.74
N ASP A 35 -28.45 10.32 18.81
CA ASP A 35 -28.15 11.74 18.86
C ASP A 35 -27.29 12.06 17.63
N THR A 36 -27.73 13.05 16.86
CA THR A 36 -27.23 13.41 15.52
C THR A 36 -25.87 14.10 15.55
N THR A 37 -25.08 13.86 16.60
CA THR A 37 -23.70 14.30 16.76
C THR A 37 -22.86 13.13 17.22
N THR A 38 -22.90 12.02 16.49
CA THR A 38 -21.80 11.06 16.57
C THR A 38 -20.63 11.67 15.82
N ILE A 39 -19.87 12.51 16.53
CA ILE A 39 -18.46 12.67 16.22
C ILE A 39 -17.93 11.25 16.27
N VAL A 40 -17.65 10.66 15.10
CA VAL A 40 -16.87 9.42 15.04
C VAL A 40 -15.56 9.76 15.74
N THR A 41 -15.44 9.37 17.00
CA THR A 41 -14.19 9.35 17.73
C THR A 41 -13.31 8.40 16.96
N VAL A 42 -12.45 8.95 16.10
CA VAL A 42 -11.40 8.19 15.42
C VAL A 42 -10.49 7.71 16.53
N ALA A 43 -10.68 6.47 16.95
CA ALA A 43 -9.76 5.83 17.87
C ALA A 43 -8.36 5.94 17.24
N LYS A 44 -7.40 6.40 18.04
CA LYS A 44 -6.03 6.62 17.61
C LYS A 44 -5.38 5.26 17.32
N ASN A 45 -5.59 4.73 16.12
CA ASN A 45 -5.13 3.40 15.75
C ASN A 45 -3.80 3.52 14.99
N ASP A 46 -2.74 3.85 15.72
CA ASP A 46 -1.40 4.13 15.16
C ASP A 46 -0.87 2.92 14.34
N LYS A 47 -1.26 1.69 14.71
CA LYS A 47 -0.98 0.46 13.95
C LYS A 47 -1.58 0.44 12.53
N GLN A 48 -2.74 1.06 12.30
CA GLN A 48 -3.35 1.10 10.97
C GLN A 48 -2.61 2.08 10.04
N ILE A 49 -2.14 3.21 10.55
CA ILE A 49 -1.30 4.14 9.77
C ILE A 49 0.00 3.44 9.39
N GLY A 50 0.68 2.87 10.39
CA GLY A 50 1.94 2.15 10.18
C GLY A 50 1.83 1.02 9.16
N ALA A 51 0.66 0.45 8.87
CA ALA A 51 0.50 -0.61 7.87
C ALA A 51 0.67 -0.13 6.41
N PHE A 52 0.23 1.09 6.09
CA PHE A 52 0.30 1.63 4.72
C PHE A 52 1.62 2.34 4.44
N PHE A 53 2.34 2.75 5.47
CA PHE A 53 3.53 3.59 5.38
C PHE A 53 4.78 2.84 5.87
N LYS A 54 5.09 1.72 5.20
CA LYS A 54 6.25 0.86 5.53
C LYS A 54 7.26 0.79 4.39
N PRO A 55 8.52 0.48 4.69
CA PRO A 55 9.47 0.07 3.67
C PRO A 55 8.99 -1.21 2.96
N ASN A 56 9.32 -1.35 1.68
CA ASN A 56 8.99 -2.54 0.87
C ASN A 56 10.22 -3.35 0.46
N GLN A 57 11.40 -2.85 0.79
CA GLN A 57 12.68 -3.43 0.44
C GLN A 57 13.61 -3.33 1.64
N MET A 58 14.40 -4.38 1.84
CA MET A 58 15.54 -4.38 2.74
C MET A 58 16.78 -4.76 1.95
N LEU A 59 17.77 -3.87 1.96
CA LEU A 59 19.09 -4.08 1.36
C LEU A 59 20.08 -4.34 2.48
N MET A 60 20.87 -5.38 2.34
CA MET A 60 22.00 -5.71 3.20
C MET A 60 23.28 -5.56 2.40
N TYR A 61 24.19 -4.73 2.90
CA TYR A 61 25.56 -4.67 2.40
C TYR A 61 26.52 -5.18 3.46
N HIS A 62 26.98 -6.42 3.28
CA HIS A 62 28.00 -7.05 4.11
C HIS A 62 28.86 -7.97 3.25
N ASN A 63 30.06 -8.32 3.75
CA ASN A 63 31.00 -9.22 3.04
C ASN A 63 31.25 -8.85 1.57
N ASP A 64 31.17 -7.55 1.26
CA ASP A 64 31.37 -6.96 -0.07
C ASP A 64 30.35 -7.45 -1.12
N THR A 65 29.22 -8.00 -0.66
CA THR A 65 28.06 -8.42 -1.45
C THR A 65 26.82 -7.62 -1.07
N LEU A 66 26.06 -7.18 -2.06
CA LEU A 66 24.77 -6.53 -1.86
C LEU A 66 23.65 -7.55 -2.04
N GLN A 67 22.77 -7.64 -1.03
CA GLN A 67 21.64 -8.56 -1.05
C GLN A 67 20.34 -7.80 -0.78
N LEU A 68 19.31 -8.05 -1.58
CA LEU A 68 18.01 -7.39 -1.50
C LEU A 68 16.91 -8.40 -1.21
N THR A 69 16.01 -8.09 -0.28
CA THR A 69 14.77 -8.84 -0.07
C THR A 69 13.55 -7.94 -0.12
N TYR A 70 12.44 -8.55 -0.56
CA TYR A 70 11.08 -7.99 -0.50
C TYR A 70 10.22 -8.72 0.55
N GLU A 71 10.81 -9.62 1.34
CA GLU A 71 10.09 -10.43 2.33
C GLU A 71 9.52 -9.55 3.44
N GLU A 72 8.19 -9.52 3.52
CA GLU A 72 7.47 -8.67 4.47
C GLU A 72 7.82 -9.03 5.92
N GLU A 73 7.95 -10.31 6.25
CA GLU A 73 8.32 -10.73 7.60
C GLU A 73 9.73 -10.25 8.00
N SER A 74 10.67 -10.23 7.05
CA SER A 74 12.03 -9.74 7.28
C SER A 74 12.03 -8.24 7.51
N ILE A 75 11.28 -7.50 6.70
CA ILE A 75 11.15 -6.05 6.79
C ILE A 75 10.39 -5.62 8.06
N ASP A 76 9.31 -6.33 8.41
CA ASP A 76 8.53 -6.05 9.61
C ASP A 76 9.34 -6.35 10.88
N ALA A 77 10.25 -7.33 10.86
CA ALA A 77 11.15 -7.57 11.97
C ALA A 77 11.97 -6.32 12.32
N PHE A 78 12.42 -5.55 11.32
CA PHE A 78 13.10 -4.28 11.55
C PHE A 78 12.22 -3.19 12.11
N VAL A 79 11.03 -3.00 11.53
CA VAL A 79 10.07 -2.01 12.05
C VAL A 79 9.78 -2.31 13.53
N ASN A 80 9.60 -3.59 13.87
CA ASN A 80 9.43 -4.02 15.25
C ASN A 80 10.66 -3.77 16.12
N LEU A 81 11.89 -3.91 15.59
CA LEU A 81 13.10 -3.56 16.33
C LEU A 81 13.13 -2.06 16.67
N LEU A 82 12.77 -1.20 15.71
CA LEU A 82 12.75 0.24 15.92
C LEU A 82 11.62 0.72 16.83
N ASP A 83 10.44 0.08 16.77
CA ASP A 83 9.26 0.46 17.58
C ASP A 83 9.53 0.42 19.10
N HIS A 84 10.50 -0.38 19.54
CA HIS A 84 10.91 -0.50 20.94
C HIS A 84 12.13 0.36 21.31
N GLN A 85 12.56 1.26 20.42
CA GLN A 85 13.71 2.15 20.64
C GLN A 85 13.24 3.59 20.73
N LYS A 86 13.74 4.33 21.71
CA LYS A 86 13.66 5.79 21.65
C LYS A 86 14.75 6.30 20.72
N MET A 87 14.34 7.10 19.74
CA MET A 87 15.23 7.69 18.75
C MET A 87 15.06 9.20 18.76
N THR A 88 16.14 9.92 19.03
CA THR A 88 16.11 11.39 19.16
C THR A 88 16.95 12.00 18.06
N PHE A 89 16.42 13.02 17.40
CA PHE A 89 17.16 13.79 16.41
C PHE A 89 18.46 14.34 17.01
N SER A 90 19.55 14.18 16.26
CA SER A 90 20.89 14.58 16.70
C SER A 90 21.50 15.65 15.79
N SER A 91 21.44 15.44 14.47
CA SER A 91 21.98 16.38 13.48
C SER A 91 21.50 16.05 12.08
N ASP A 92 21.63 17.01 11.17
CA ASP A 92 21.39 16.85 9.74
C ASP A 92 22.51 17.50 8.91
N ARG A 93 22.70 17.01 7.69
CA ARG A 93 23.65 17.56 6.72
C ARG A 93 23.25 17.25 5.29
N ALA A 94 23.52 18.20 4.39
CA ALA A 94 23.51 17.97 2.95
C ALA A 94 24.86 17.44 2.49
N LEU A 95 24.86 16.38 1.69
CA LEU A 95 26.08 15.82 1.10
C LEU A 95 26.22 16.22 -0.38
N SER A 96 27.46 16.25 -0.86
CA SER A 96 27.70 16.28 -2.30
C SER A 96 27.24 14.96 -2.93
N SER A 97 27.01 14.94 -4.26
CA SER A 97 26.63 13.69 -4.94
C SER A 97 27.63 12.55 -4.69
N ALA A 98 28.93 12.85 -4.74
CA ALA A 98 29.96 11.84 -4.54
C ALA A 98 29.98 11.33 -3.08
N ASP A 99 29.87 12.23 -2.10
CA ASP A 99 29.86 11.85 -0.69
C ASP A 99 28.58 11.08 -0.32
N TYR A 100 27.44 11.42 -0.93
CA TYR A 100 26.18 10.71 -0.74
C TYR A 100 26.26 9.27 -1.26
N LEU A 101 26.79 9.08 -2.47
CA LEU A 101 26.99 7.74 -3.02
C LEU A 101 28.00 6.94 -2.18
N ALA A 102 29.10 7.56 -1.76
CA ALA A 102 30.07 6.93 -0.86
C ALA A 102 29.45 6.54 0.50
N PHE A 103 28.51 7.35 1.01
CA PHE A 103 27.74 7.02 2.21
C PHE A 103 26.84 5.80 2.01
N LEU A 104 26.11 5.72 0.89
CA LEU A 104 25.24 4.57 0.58
C LEU A 104 26.03 3.27 0.30
N SER A 105 27.29 3.39 -0.10
CA SER A 105 28.21 2.27 -0.30
C SER A 105 28.89 1.78 0.99
N GLN A 106 28.46 2.22 2.17
CA GLN A 106 28.99 1.70 3.44
C GLN A 106 28.28 0.41 3.87
N LYS A 107 29.01 -0.49 4.53
CA LYS A 107 28.45 -1.73 5.09
C LYS A 107 27.29 -1.39 6.04
N SER A 108 26.08 -1.75 5.63
CA SER A 108 24.86 -1.25 6.24
C SER A 108 23.67 -2.18 6.00
N ALA A 109 22.63 -2.00 6.82
CA ALA A 109 21.28 -2.44 6.53
C ALA A 109 20.46 -1.21 6.11
N GLN A 110 19.80 -1.26 4.96
CA GLN A 110 18.98 -0.17 4.44
C GLN A 110 17.54 -0.63 4.25
N TYR A 111 16.59 0.22 4.64
CA TYR A 111 15.17 -0.03 4.47
C TYR A 111 14.61 1.05 3.58
N ILE A 112 14.18 0.65 2.39
CA ILE A 112 13.83 1.56 1.31
C ILE A 112 12.30 1.65 1.25
N PHE A 113 11.81 2.89 1.22
CA PHE A 113 10.39 3.17 1.09
C PHE A 113 10.00 3.26 -0.39
N PRO A 114 8.78 2.84 -0.77
CA PRO A 114 8.32 2.95 -2.15
C PRO A 114 8.22 4.40 -2.66
N ALA A 115 8.12 5.35 -1.74
CA ALA A 115 8.04 6.79 -2.02
C ALA A 115 8.57 7.60 -0.82
N PRO A 116 8.92 8.89 -1.01
CA PRO A 116 9.36 9.76 0.08
C PRO A 116 8.33 9.85 1.20
N MET A 117 8.81 9.72 2.43
CA MET A 117 8.05 9.70 3.68
C MET A 117 8.35 10.93 4.52
N THR A 118 7.36 11.49 5.23
CA THR A 118 7.62 12.55 6.21
C THR A 118 7.97 11.98 7.58
N PHE A 119 8.74 12.72 8.38
CA PHE A 119 9.01 12.29 9.77
C PHE A 119 7.77 12.29 10.65
N GLN A 120 6.73 13.06 10.29
CA GLN A 120 5.41 12.95 10.90
C GLN A 120 4.90 11.51 10.86
N ILE A 121 5.08 10.81 9.73
CA ILE A 121 4.65 9.43 9.57
C ILE A 121 5.62 8.47 10.26
N ALA A 122 6.93 8.73 10.18
CA ALA A 122 7.94 7.91 10.87
C ALA A 122 7.68 7.81 12.38
N LYS A 123 7.12 8.86 13.00
CA LYS A 123 6.69 8.83 14.40
C LYS A 123 5.67 7.72 14.69
N TYR A 124 4.76 7.41 13.77
CA TYR A 124 3.78 6.33 13.90
C TYR A 124 4.36 4.95 13.57
N LEU A 125 5.44 4.90 12.79
CA LEU A 125 6.10 3.66 12.40
C LEU A 125 7.07 3.15 13.47
N CYS A 126 7.82 4.05 14.10
CA CYS A 126 8.92 3.68 14.98
C CYS A 126 9.21 4.70 16.10
N ASN A 127 8.24 5.53 16.49
CA ASN A 127 8.38 6.46 17.62
C ASN A 127 9.61 7.40 17.55
N ILE A 128 9.96 7.85 16.33
CA ILE A 128 11.04 8.81 16.13
C ILE A 128 10.66 10.21 16.65
N ASP A 129 11.55 10.84 17.40
CA ASP A 129 11.43 12.26 17.76
C ASP A 129 12.30 13.10 16.82
N SER A 130 11.66 13.67 15.80
CA SER A 130 12.30 14.49 14.77
C SER A 130 12.36 15.99 15.11
N GLY A 131 11.87 16.40 16.28
CA GLY A 131 11.87 17.81 16.67
C GLY A 131 11.15 18.71 15.66
N ASP A 132 11.86 19.71 15.14
CA ASP A 132 11.37 20.67 14.15
C ASP A 132 11.31 20.11 12.72
N LYS A 133 11.89 18.94 12.46
CA LYS A 133 11.96 18.31 11.12
C LYS A 133 10.72 17.49 10.76
N ILE A 134 9.60 17.71 11.43
CA ILE A 134 8.42 16.83 11.28
C ILE A 134 7.87 16.74 9.85
N GLU A 135 7.96 17.82 9.08
CA GLU A 135 7.50 17.90 7.68
C GLU A 135 8.58 17.51 6.66
N GLU A 136 9.83 17.32 7.08
CA GLU A 136 10.91 16.92 6.18
C GLU A 136 10.72 15.50 5.68
N THR A 137 11.21 15.24 4.46
CA THR A 137 11.04 13.96 3.78
C THR A 137 12.33 13.14 3.71
N PHE A 138 12.18 11.82 3.72
CA PHE A 138 13.26 10.84 3.55
C PHE A 138 12.74 9.65 2.71
N THR A 139 13.65 8.93 2.05
CA THR A 139 13.34 7.77 1.19
C THR A 139 13.85 6.46 1.77
N ARG A 140 14.84 6.50 2.67
CA ARG A 140 15.43 5.30 3.26
C ARG A 140 15.82 5.51 4.71
N PHE A 141 15.72 4.45 5.48
CA PHE A 141 16.49 4.31 6.72
C PHE A 141 17.78 3.55 6.44
N VAL A 142 18.89 3.98 7.03
CA VAL A 142 20.21 3.40 6.85
C VAL A 142 20.83 3.18 8.22
N PHE A 143 21.18 1.93 8.51
CA PHE A 143 21.90 1.54 9.70
C PHE A 143 23.31 1.11 9.31
N VAL A 144 24.30 1.97 9.59
CA VAL A 144 25.71 1.72 9.26
C VAL A 144 26.33 0.86 10.35
N PHE A 145 26.91 -0.29 9.98
CA PHE A 145 27.37 -1.27 10.98
C PHE A 145 28.57 -0.80 11.81
N SER A 146 29.36 0.17 11.31
CA SER A 146 30.43 0.80 12.07
C SER A 146 29.94 1.86 13.07
N ASP A 147 28.67 2.26 13.01
CA ASP A 147 28.06 3.25 13.89
C ASP A 147 26.79 2.69 14.54
N SER A 148 26.99 1.90 15.60
CA SER A 148 25.92 1.13 16.24
C SER A 148 24.87 1.96 16.98
N ASN A 149 25.14 3.24 17.22
CA ASN A 149 24.29 4.12 18.04
C ASN A 149 23.46 5.11 17.22
N THR A 150 23.52 5.04 15.89
CA THR A 150 22.86 6.01 15.02
C THR A 150 21.99 5.32 13.98
N LEU A 151 20.74 5.77 13.88
CA LEU A 151 19.91 5.54 12.71
C LEU A 151 20.00 6.75 11.80
N TYR A 152 20.32 6.51 10.53
CA TYR A 152 20.28 7.55 9.52
C TYR A 152 18.97 7.47 8.74
N ALA A 153 18.34 8.61 8.48
CA ALA A 153 17.30 8.73 7.48
C ALA A 153 17.83 9.60 6.35
N VAL A 154 17.69 9.14 5.11
CA VAL A 154 18.27 9.85 3.95
C VAL A 154 17.21 10.19 2.93
N ASN A 155 17.39 11.31 2.25
CA ASN A 155 16.58 11.71 1.11
C ASN A 155 17.41 11.62 -0.17
N ASP A 156 17.11 10.64 -1.01
CA ASP A 156 17.85 10.39 -2.25
C ASP A 156 17.88 11.60 -3.19
N LYS A 157 16.77 12.36 -3.29
CA LYS A 157 16.64 13.49 -4.19
C LYS A 157 17.43 14.71 -3.72
N THR A 158 17.35 15.03 -2.44
CA THR A 158 18.02 16.22 -1.87
C THR A 158 19.42 15.92 -1.34
N LYS A 159 19.80 14.63 -1.28
CA LYS A 159 21.08 14.13 -0.72
C LYS A 159 21.27 14.56 0.74
N HIS A 160 20.15 14.75 1.44
CA HIS A 160 20.13 15.15 2.83
C HIS A 160 20.16 13.92 3.74
N VAL A 161 20.98 13.98 4.79
CA VAL A 161 21.17 12.90 5.76
C VAL A 161 20.80 13.43 7.14
N TYR A 162 19.79 12.81 7.75
CA TYR A 162 19.33 13.07 9.11
C TYR A 162 19.85 11.96 10.03
N SER A 163 20.39 12.33 11.18
CA SER A 163 21.00 11.42 12.14
C SER A 163 20.16 11.39 13.42
N PHE A 164 19.84 10.19 13.88
CA PHE A 164 19.05 9.96 15.09
C PHE A 164 19.84 9.08 16.05
N SER A 165 20.09 9.58 17.26
CA SER A 165 20.73 8.79 18.30
C SER A 165 19.74 7.78 18.88
N LEU A 166 20.20 6.53 18.95
CA LEU A 166 19.48 5.40 19.52
C LEU A 166 19.72 5.34 21.04
N GLU A 167 18.68 5.03 21.80
CA GLU A 167 18.81 4.80 23.24
C GLU A 167 19.69 3.58 23.55
N LYS A 168 19.58 2.51 22.73
CA LYS A 168 20.41 1.31 22.84
C LYS A 168 21.13 1.06 21.52
N PRO A 169 22.42 0.68 21.55
CA PRO A 169 23.11 0.29 20.35
C PRO A 169 22.39 -0.87 19.68
N MET A 170 22.17 -0.78 18.37
CA MET A 170 21.85 -1.96 17.57
C MET A 170 23.18 -2.57 17.11
N ASN A 171 23.31 -3.89 17.16
CA ASN A 171 24.53 -4.55 16.71
C ASN A 171 24.31 -5.28 15.38
N TYR A 172 25.40 -5.50 14.66
CA TYR A 172 25.42 -6.25 13.42
C TYR A 172 24.78 -7.65 13.57
N ASP A 173 25.02 -8.32 14.69
CA ASP A 173 24.50 -9.67 14.95
C ASP A 173 22.97 -9.75 14.87
N THR A 174 22.27 -8.68 15.29
CA THR A 174 20.81 -8.61 15.17
C THR A 174 20.38 -8.66 13.71
N PHE A 175 20.97 -7.83 12.85
CA PHE A 175 20.65 -7.80 11.42
C PHE A 175 21.07 -9.10 10.72
N TYR A 176 22.25 -9.60 11.05
CA TYR A 176 22.76 -10.86 10.50
C TYR A 176 21.86 -12.04 10.86
N SER A 177 21.34 -12.11 12.09
CA SER A 177 20.41 -13.18 12.50
C SER A 177 19.10 -13.15 11.70
N LEU A 178 18.58 -11.94 11.40
CA LEU A 178 17.39 -11.76 10.57
C LEU A 178 17.67 -12.19 9.13
N GLU A 179 18.79 -11.75 8.57
CA GLU A 179 19.20 -12.14 7.23
C GLU A 179 19.34 -13.66 7.10
N GLN A 180 20.02 -14.33 8.04
CA GLN A 180 20.17 -15.79 8.03
C GLN A 180 18.83 -16.52 8.12
N LYS A 181 17.91 -16.04 8.97
CA LYS A 181 16.56 -16.61 9.09
C LYS A 181 15.79 -16.54 7.77
N TYR A 182 15.95 -15.43 7.03
CA TYR A 182 15.21 -15.14 5.79
C TYR A 182 16.05 -15.33 4.52
N ARG A 183 17.23 -15.94 4.61
CA ARG A 183 18.22 -16.03 3.53
C ARG A 183 17.66 -16.52 2.19
N PRO A 184 16.75 -17.51 2.12
CA PRO A 184 16.15 -17.94 0.85
C PRO A 184 15.30 -16.88 0.12
N SER A 185 15.01 -15.75 0.77
CA SER A 185 14.24 -14.64 0.19
C SER A 185 15.11 -13.49 -0.33
N PHE A 186 16.43 -13.56 -0.11
CA PHE A 186 17.38 -12.55 -0.56
C PHE A 186 17.88 -12.89 -1.96
N PHE A 187 18.04 -11.85 -2.78
CA PHE A 187 18.65 -11.89 -4.09
C PHE A 187 19.96 -11.12 -4.05
N ASP A 188 20.99 -11.64 -4.70
CA ASP A 188 22.21 -10.87 -4.95
C ASP A 188 21.90 -9.79 -6.00
N VAL A 189 22.36 -8.56 -5.73
CA VAL A 189 22.08 -7.40 -6.58
C VAL A 189 23.33 -6.56 -6.83
N GLU A 190 23.36 -5.90 -7.99
CA GLU A 190 24.33 -4.87 -8.32
C GLU A 190 23.75 -3.48 -8.08
N ALA A 191 24.57 -2.56 -7.58
CA ALA A 191 24.22 -1.16 -7.45
C ALA A 191 24.50 -0.43 -8.77
N VAL A 192 23.45 0.09 -9.39
CA VAL A 192 23.52 0.89 -10.61
C VAL A 192 23.35 2.36 -10.26
N GLN A 193 24.34 3.18 -10.62
CA GLN A 193 24.28 4.61 -10.39
C GLN A 193 23.23 5.23 -11.33
N GLY A 194 22.16 5.74 -10.74
CA GLY A 194 21.20 6.60 -11.41
C GLY A 194 21.52 8.08 -11.28
N LYS A 195 20.55 8.90 -11.70
CA LYS A 195 20.61 10.36 -11.59
C LYS A 195 20.77 10.88 -10.15
N ASP A 196 19.94 10.38 -9.24
CA ASP A 196 19.87 10.87 -7.85
C ASP A 196 20.43 9.89 -6.82
N THR A 197 20.41 8.58 -7.08
CA THR A 197 20.79 7.53 -6.12
C THR A 197 21.21 6.23 -6.82
N TYR A 198 21.53 5.19 -6.06
CA TYR A 198 21.69 3.83 -6.56
C TYR A 198 20.35 3.11 -6.66
N TYR A 199 20.15 2.41 -7.78
CA TYR A 199 19.13 1.38 -7.95
C TYR A 199 19.76 0.00 -7.92
N TYR A 200 18.95 -1.01 -7.60
CA TYR A 200 19.45 -2.37 -7.39
C TYR A 200 18.86 -3.31 -8.44
N VAL A 201 19.73 -3.94 -9.21
CA VAL A 201 19.37 -4.88 -10.28
C VAL A 201 19.90 -6.26 -9.91
N LEU A 202 19.16 -7.32 -10.24
CA LEU A 202 19.56 -8.69 -9.92
C LEU A 202 20.93 -9.01 -10.54
N SER A 203 21.88 -9.51 -9.75
CA SER A 203 23.20 -9.92 -10.28
C SER A 203 23.09 -11.11 -11.24
N HIS A 204 22.06 -11.94 -11.08
CA HIS A 204 21.83 -13.16 -11.85
C HIS A 204 20.39 -13.26 -12.35
N ASN A 205 20.17 -14.13 -13.35
CA ASN A 205 18.83 -14.42 -13.84
C ASN A 205 18.03 -15.18 -12.79
N GLU A 206 17.03 -14.52 -12.21
CA GLU A 206 16.17 -15.10 -11.17
C GLU A 206 14.79 -15.47 -11.72
N ILE A 207 14.22 -16.54 -11.18
CA ILE A 207 12.92 -17.04 -11.62
C ILE A 207 11.79 -16.44 -10.78
N PHE A 208 10.95 -15.64 -11.43
CA PHE A 208 9.73 -15.11 -10.86
C PHE A 208 8.51 -15.80 -11.45
N LYS A 209 7.51 -16.05 -10.61
CA LYS A 209 6.30 -16.78 -11.04
C LYS A 209 5.23 -15.82 -11.52
N GLN A 210 4.70 -16.08 -12.71
CA GLN A 210 3.41 -15.55 -13.13
C GLN A 210 2.32 -16.03 -12.17
N ARG A 211 1.37 -15.14 -11.86
CA ARG A 211 0.23 -15.44 -10.99
C ARG A 211 -1.08 -15.24 -11.74
N MET A 212 -2.05 -16.08 -11.42
CA MET A 212 -3.39 -15.98 -11.99
C MET A 212 -4.40 -15.99 -10.85
N TYR A 213 -5.42 -15.12 -10.92
CA TYR A 213 -6.43 -15.02 -9.88
C TYR A 213 -7.82 -14.89 -10.46
N LEU A 214 -8.81 -15.44 -9.77
CA LEU A 214 -10.20 -15.04 -9.98
C LEU A 214 -10.43 -13.65 -9.40
N LEU A 215 -11.08 -12.81 -10.20
CA LEU A 215 -11.45 -11.46 -9.83
C LEU A 215 -12.87 -11.45 -9.28
N GLU A 216 -13.01 -10.93 -8.07
CA GLU A 216 -14.30 -10.70 -7.43
C GLU A 216 -14.57 -9.20 -7.38
N GLN A 217 -15.80 -8.81 -7.72
CA GLN A 217 -16.26 -7.44 -7.53
C GLN A 217 -17.01 -7.35 -6.22
N ILE A 218 -16.58 -6.44 -5.35
CA ILE A 218 -17.22 -6.21 -4.06
C ILE A 218 -18.64 -5.71 -4.28
N ASN A 219 -19.58 -6.30 -3.55
CA ASN A 219 -20.98 -5.90 -3.61
C ASN A 219 -21.13 -4.44 -3.15
N PRO A 220 -21.79 -3.56 -3.92
CA PRO A 220 -22.03 -2.16 -3.55
C PRO A 220 -22.58 -1.96 -2.13
N THR A 221 -23.40 -2.90 -1.66
CA THR A 221 -24.00 -2.89 -0.33
C THR A 221 -22.96 -2.84 0.80
N GLN A 222 -21.77 -3.40 0.59
CA GLN A 222 -20.70 -3.34 1.59
C GLN A 222 -20.18 -1.90 1.78
N TYR A 223 -19.99 -1.15 0.69
CA TYR A 223 -19.63 0.27 0.76
C TYR A 223 -20.74 1.09 1.41
N ILE A 224 -22.00 0.83 1.04
CA ILE A 224 -23.15 1.55 1.60
C ILE A 224 -23.22 1.37 3.12
N LYS A 225 -23.12 0.12 3.61
CA LYS A 225 -23.15 -0.18 5.05
C LYS A 225 -22.01 0.50 5.80
N THR A 226 -20.81 0.49 5.21
CA THR A 226 -19.61 1.06 5.83
C THR A 226 -19.68 2.58 5.94
N LEU A 227 -20.13 3.26 4.87
CA LEU A 227 -20.09 4.72 4.79
C LEU A 227 -21.29 5.41 5.44
N PHE A 228 -22.48 4.86 5.25
CA PHE A 228 -23.70 5.57 5.63
C PHE A 228 -24.24 5.17 7.00
N GLY A 229 -23.92 3.95 7.49
CA GLY A 229 -24.37 3.40 8.78
C GLY A 229 -25.89 3.18 8.92
N SER A 230 -26.69 4.05 8.32
CA SER A 230 -28.14 4.07 8.21
C SER A 230 -28.53 4.52 6.80
N THR A 231 -29.64 4.01 6.27
CA THR A 231 -30.20 4.43 4.97
C THR A 231 -31.14 5.63 5.09
N ILE A 232 -31.30 6.20 6.29
CA ILE A 232 -32.12 7.39 6.51
C ILE A 232 -31.50 8.57 5.75
N ASN A 233 -32.29 9.24 4.91
CA ASN A 233 -31.87 10.33 4.00
C ASN A 233 -30.87 9.92 2.90
N LEU A 234 -30.71 8.62 2.63
CA LEU A 234 -29.91 8.14 1.50
C LEU A 234 -30.71 8.23 0.21
N LYS A 235 -30.27 9.06 -0.73
CA LYS A 235 -30.81 9.10 -2.09
C LYS A 235 -30.11 8.05 -2.94
N ASN A 236 -30.90 7.25 -3.65
CA ASN A 236 -30.39 6.33 -4.68
C ASN A 236 -30.59 6.98 -6.06
N GLU A 237 -29.49 7.37 -6.68
CA GLU A 237 -29.45 7.99 -8.02
C GLU A 237 -28.76 7.08 -9.03
N SER A 238 -28.83 5.76 -8.82
CA SER A 238 -28.20 4.77 -9.69
C SER A 238 -28.73 4.85 -11.12
N THR A 239 -27.82 4.72 -12.08
CA THR A 239 -28.12 4.70 -13.52
C THR A 239 -28.01 3.28 -14.08
N SER A 240 -28.12 3.13 -15.41
CA SER A 240 -27.83 1.86 -16.07
C SER A 240 -26.37 1.44 -15.88
N THR A 241 -25.43 2.38 -15.89
CA THR A 241 -23.97 2.13 -15.89
C THR A 241 -23.30 2.25 -14.52
N ALA A 242 -23.94 2.87 -13.54
CA ALA A 242 -23.35 3.07 -12.21
C ALA A 242 -24.36 2.92 -11.07
N TYR A 243 -23.90 2.44 -9.93
CA TYR A 243 -24.59 2.62 -8.66
C TYR A 243 -24.21 3.97 -8.08
N ARG A 244 -25.18 4.79 -7.66
CA ARG A 244 -24.90 6.09 -7.04
C ARG A 244 -25.77 6.33 -5.81
N TYR A 245 -25.13 6.67 -4.70
CA TYR A 245 -25.78 6.89 -3.42
C TYR A 245 -25.26 8.19 -2.79
N VAL A 246 -26.20 9.07 -2.40
CA VAL A 246 -25.87 10.42 -1.95
C VAL A 246 -26.63 10.77 -0.67
N ASN A 247 -25.94 11.42 0.27
CA ASN A 247 -26.56 12.16 1.37
C ASN A 247 -25.84 13.51 1.56
N ASN A 248 -26.12 14.22 2.66
CA ASN A 248 -25.51 15.53 2.92
C ASN A 248 -23.99 15.48 3.21
N GLN A 249 -23.42 14.29 3.46
CA GLN A 249 -22.03 14.10 3.87
C GLN A 249 -21.20 13.32 2.85
N PHE A 250 -21.84 12.49 2.02
CA PHE A 250 -21.17 11.58 1.10
C PHE A 250 -21.87 11.54 -0.26
N ASP A 251 -21.07 11.49 -1.32
CA ASP A 251 -21.44 11.03 -2.66
C ASP A 251 -20.61 9.78 -2.96
N LEU A 252 -21.27 8.65 -3.22
CA LEU A 252 -20.63 7.39 -3.60
C LEU A 252 -21.12 7.00 -4.99
N THR A 253 -20.19 6.79 -5.92
CA THR A 253 -20.44 6.26 -7.25
C THR A 253 -19.60 5.00 -7.49
N ILE A 254 -20.23 3.93 -7.98
CA ILE A 254 -19.57 2.67 -8.33
C ILE A 254 -19.95 2.28 -9.76
N GLY A 255 -18.98 2.25 -10.66
CA GLY A 255 -19.19 1.81 -12.04
C GLY A 255 -19.51 0.31 -12.09
N LYS A 256 -20.60 -0.08 -12.75
CA LYS A 256 -21.03 -1.49 -12.81
C LYS A 256 -20.04 -2.34 -13.61
N ASP A 257 -19.62 -1.81 -14.76
CA ASP A 257 -18.72 -2.52 -15.68
C ASP A 257 -17.24 -2.22 -15.43
N THR A 258 -16.93 -1.00 -14.95
CA THR A 258 -15.54 -0.59 -14.70
C THR A 258 -15.05 -0.98 -13.32
N GLY A 259 -15.97 -1.24 -12.38
CA GLY A 259 -15.64 -1.47 -10.97
C GLY A 259 -15.00 -0.27 -10.26
N LEU A 260 -14.89 0.89 -10.91
CA LEU A 260 -14.33 2.11 -10.31
C LEU A 260 -15.24 2.59 -9.20
N VAL A 261 -14.69 2.76 -8.01
CA VAL A 261 -15.34 3.36 -6.84
C VAL A 261 -14.82 4.78 -6.71
N LEU A 262 -15.72 5.75 -6.75
CA LEU A 262 -15.45 7.15 -6.46
C LEU A 262 -16.30 7.55 -5.26
N SER A 263 -15.67 8.12 -4.25
CA SER A 263 -16.39 8.73 -3.14
C SER A 263 -15.90 10.12 -2.85
N THR A 264 -16.83 11.03 -2.59
CA THR A 264 -16.54 12.36 -2.06
C THR A 264 -17.22 12.50 -0.71
N GLN A 265 -16.45 12.84 0.30
CA GLN A 265 -16.93 13.17 1.63
C GLN A 265 -16.79 14.67 1.88
N TYR A 266 -17.85 15.27 2.42
CA TYR A 266 -17.92 16.66 2.82
C TYR A 266 -17.89 16.73 4.34
N ARG A 267 -16.78 17.17 4.94
CA ARG A 267 -16.65 17.27 6.40
C ARG A 267 -15.85 18.49 6.80
N THR A 268 -16.40 19.31 7.69
CA THR A 268 -15.63 20.34 8.39
C THR A 268 -14.77 19.68 9.46
N PHE A 269 -13.45 19.75 9.32
CA PHE A 269 -12.51 19.28 10.35
C PHE A 269 -11.78 20.47 10.99
N SER A 270 -11.39 20.31 12.26
CA SER A 270 -10.25 21.04 12.82
C SER A 270 -8.96 20.30 12.46
N THR A 271 -7.87 21.04 12.20
CA THR A 271 -6.72 20.61 11.39
C THR A 271 -5.77 19.50 11.93
N PRO A 272 -5.79 18.94 13.17
CA PRO A 272 -4.72 18.00 13.57
C PRO A 272 -5.07 16.49 13.54
N GLN A 273 -5.77 15.98 12.51
CA GLN A 273 -6.02 14.52 12.34
C GLN A 273 -5.86 14.03 10.88
N TYR A 274 -4.96 14.62 10.11
CA TYR A 274 -4.75 14.30 8.69
C TYR A 274 -4.45 12.81 8.44
N LEU A 275 -3.46 12.23 9.13
CA LEU A 275 -3.08 10.82 8.96
C LEU A 275 -4.17 9.84 9.40
N GLN A 276 -4.89 10.17 10.48
CA GLN A 276 -6.03 9.40 10.97
C GLN A 276 -7.18 9.41 9.97
N THR A 277 -7.40 10.55 9.33
CA THR A 277 -8.36 10.68 8.23
C THR A 277 -7.96 9.79 7.06
N ILE A 278 -6.69 9.81 6.66
CA ILE A 278 -6.18 8.94 5.59
C ILE A 278 -6.40 7.46 5.93
N ALA A 279 -5.99 7.02 7.12
CA ALA A 279 -6.15 5.62 7.54
C ALA A 279 -7.62 5.19 7.57
N THR A 280 -8.51 6.07 8.03
CA THR A 280 -9.96 5.80 8.04
C THR A 280 -10.52 5.65 6.62
N GLN A 281 -10.12 6.52 5.69
CA GLN A 281 -10.54 6.41 4.29
C GLN A 281 -10.05 5.12 3.64
N LEU A 282 -8.78 4.76 3.88
CA LEU A 282 -8.23 3.51 3.37
C LEU A 282 -8.97 2.30 3.95
N ASP A 283 -9.30 2.29 5.25
CA ASP A 283 -10.08 1.21 5.85
C ASP A 283 -11.48 1.06 5.20
N TYR A 284 -12.11 2.18 4.79
CA TYR A 284 -13.40 2.15 4.12
C TYR A 284 -13.34 1.66 2.67
N PHE A 285 -12.33 2.07 1.92
CA PHE A 285 -12.32 1.91 0.45
C PHE A 285 -11.30 0.90 -0.07
N GLU A 286 -10.20 0.71 0.65
CA GLU A 286 -9.17 -0.24 0.27
C GLU A 286 -9.49 -1.61 0.85
N LYS A 287 -10.13 -2.43 0.03
CA LYS A 287 -10.57 -3.79 0.38
C LYS A 287 -9.64 -4.87 -0.18
N TRP A 288 -8.49 -4.47 -0.72
CA TRP A 288 -7.49 -5.40 -1.20
C TRP A 288 -7.07 -6.39 -0.10
N PRO A 289 -7.16 -7.71 -0.35
CA PRO A 289 -6.92 -8.71 0.69
C PRO A 289 -5.43 -9.01 0.92
N LYS A 290 -4.54 -8.28 0.23
CA LYS A 290 -3.08 -8.39 0.37
C LYS A 290 -2.53 -7.02 0.80
N ARG A 291 -1.22 -6.85 0.69
CA ARG A 291 -0.51 -5.64 1.11
C ARG A 291 -0.82 -4.44 0.19
N VAL A 292 -0.93 -3.26 0.79
CA VAL A 292 -1.07 -1.97 0.12
C VAL A 292 -0.13 -0.97 0.79
N LEU A 293 0.65 -0.24 0.00
CA LEU A 293 1.62 0.73 0.52
C LEU A 293 1.50 2.08 -0.16
N PHE A 294 1.86 3.12 0.56
CA PHE A 294 2.02 4.46 0.00
C PHE A 294 3.04 4.44 -1.14
N ALA A 295 2.66 5.05 -2.26
CA ALA A 295 3.40 5.08 -3.51
C ALA A 295 3.67 6.52 -4.00
N GLY A 296 3.49 7.51 -3.12
CA GLY A 296 3.83 8.90 -3.38
C GLY A 296 2.63 9.83 -3.45
N GLN A 297 2.92 11.09 -3.70
CA GLN A 297 1.96 12.18 -3.72
C GLN A 297 2.14 13.00 -5.00
N ASN A 298 1.04 13.31 -5.67
CA ASN A 298 1.01 14.25 -6.79
C ASN A 298 0.03 15.38 -6.47
N GLY A 299 0.56 16.58 -6.25
CA GLY A 299 -0.21 17.71 -5.73
C GLY A 299 -0.84 17.36 -4.38
N GLU A 300 -2.16 17.42 -4.26
CA GLU A 300 -2.91 17.05 -3.05
C GLU A 300 -3.37 15.58 -3.03
N THR A 301 -3.00 14.79 -4.04
CA THR A 301 -3.45 13.40 -4.19
C THR A 301 -2.37 12.44 -3.71
N LEU A 302 -2.70 11.65 -2.70
CA LEU A 302 -1.90 10.53 -2.22
C LEU A 302 -2.23 9.28 -3.02
N HIS A 303 -1.20 8.50 -3.35
CA HIS A 303 -1.31 7.26 -4.11
C HIS A 303 -0.91 6.08 -3.22
N PHE A 304 -1.71 5.01 -3.24
CA PHE A 304 -1.47 3.77 -2.51
C PHE A 304 -1.49 2.61 -3.48
N ARG A 305 -0.36 1.90 -3.61
CA ARG A 305 -0.19 0.81 -4.56
C ARG A 305 -0.43 -0.54 -3.91
N ARG A 306 -1.12 -1.41 -4.62
CA ARG A 306 -1.44 -2.80 -4.24
C ARG A 306 -0.28 -3.73 -4.61
N TYR A 307 -0.03 -4.71 -3.74
CA TYR A 307 1.05 -5.68 -3.87
C TYR A 307 0.49 -7.10 -3.88
N VAL A 308 1.18 -7.99 -4.61
CA VAL A 308 0.93 -9.43 -4.65
C VAL A 308 2.27 -10.15 -4.59
N ALA A 309 2.36 -11.19 -3.77
CA ALA A 309 3.58 -11.98 -3.62
C ALA A 309 4.83 -11.08 -3.50
N LYS A 310 4.73 -10.02 -2.68
CA LYS A 310 5.77 -9.03 -2.36
C LYS A 310 6.11 -8.01 -3.44
N LEU A 311 5.58 -8.17 -4.66
CA LEU A 311 5.82 -7.23 -5.76
C LEU A 311 4.65 -6.24 -5.93
N PRO A 312 4.96 -4.96 -6.23
CA PRO A 312 3.95 -3.96 -6.58
C PRO A 312 3.27 -4.32 -7.91
N ILE A 313 1.99 -3.98 -8.06
CA ILE A 313 1.27 -4.12 -9.33
C ILE A 313 1.28 -2.78 -10.07
N MET A 314 1.60 -2.80 -11.37
CA MET A 314 1.50 -1.65 -12.25
C MET A 314 0.17 -1.66 -13.02
N ASP A 315 -0.44 -0.48 -13.13
CA ASP A 315 -1.71 -0.28 -13.80
C ASP A 315 -1.55 -0.40 -15.32
N THR A 316 -2.26 -1.34 -15.93
CA THR A 316 -2.68 -1.25 -17.35
C THR A 316 -4.18 -1.00 -17.48
N VAL A 317 -4.89 -1.07 -16.35
CA VAL A 317 -6.32 -0.82 -16.18
C VAL A 317 -6.44 0.30 -15.15
N GLU A 318 -7.27 1.31 -15.43
CA GLU A 318 -7.32 2.51 -14.59
C GLU A 318 -7.72 2.17 -13.15
N ASN A 319 -6.88 2.59 -12.18
CA ASN A 319 -7.12 2.49 -10.74
C ASN A 319 -7.31 1.06 -10.21
N PHE A 320 -6.83 0.04 -10.92
CA PHE A 320 -6.89 -1.33 -10.42
C PHE A 320 -5.84 -1.58 -9.34
N SER A 321 -4.61 -1.15 -9.61
CA SER A 321 -3.43 -1.36 -8.77
C SER A 321 -3.18 -0.21 -7.80
N THR A 322 -3.87 0.92 -7.98
CA THR A 322 -3.67 2.13 -7.19
C THR A 322 -4.99 2.65 -6.61
N THR A 323 -5.03 2.85 -5.29
CA THR A 323 -6.02 3.68 -4.61
C THR A 323 -5.51 5.11 -4.51
N ARG A 324 -6.33 6.09 -4.87
CA ARG A 324 -5.99 7.52 -4.83
C ARG A 324 -6.86 8.22 -3.80
N LEU A 325 -6.24 9.05 -2.97
CA LEU A 325 -6.91 9.79 -1.92
C LEU A 325 -6.49 11.26 -1.99
N LYS A 326 -7.45 12.15 -2.18
CA LYS A 326 -7.24 13.60 -2.16
C LYS A 326 -7.87 14.18 -0.89
N VAL A 327 -7.08 14.84 -0.06
CA VAL A 327 -7.55 15.49 1.17
C VAL A 327 -7.30 16.98 1.05
N ARG A 328 -8.38 17.78 0.99
CA ARG A 328 -8.30 19.22 0.78
C ARG A 328 -8.50 19.97 2.08
N GLN A 329 -7.88 21.15 2.18
CA GLN A 329 -8.00 22.02 3.35
C GLN A 329 -9.42 22.55 3.58
N ASP A 330 -10.26 22.59 2.54
CA ASP A 330 -11.67 22.99 2.62
C ASP A 330 -12.59 21.87 3.18
N GLY A 331 -12.01 20.75 3.61
CA GLY A 331 -12.76 19.65 4.23
C GLY A 331 -13.37 18.68 3.23
N ILE A 332 -13.05 18.80 1.93
CA ILE A 332 -13.46 17.84 0.91
C ILE A 332 -12.41 16.74 0.80
N ILE A 333 -12.87 15.49 0.94
CA ILE A 333 -12.04 14.30 0.78
C ILE A 333 -12.58 13.50 -0.39
N THR A 334 -11.73 13.18 -1.36
CA THR A 334 -12.10 12.34 -2.50
C THR A 334 -11.26 11.08 -2.51
N THR A 335 -11.91 9.93 -2.55
CA THR A 335 -11.28 8.61 -2.65
C THR A 335 -11.66 7.96 -3.96
N MET A 336 -10.68 7.44 -4.67
CA MET A 336 -10.86 6.66 -5.88
C MET A 336 -10.13 5.33 -5.75
N SER A 337 -10.86 4.22 -5.89
CA SER A 337 -10.30 2.87 -5.80
C SER A 337 -11.01 1.90 -6.74
N SER A 338 -10.54 0.67 -6.80
CA SER A 338 -11.22 -0.41 -7.52
C SER A 338 -11.98 -1.30 -6.55
N SER A 339 -13.24 -1.59 -6.91
CA SER A 339 -14.08 -2.62 -6.24
C SER A 339 -13.68 -4.04 -6.58
N TYR A 340 -12.74 -4.23 -7.50
CA TYR A 340 -12.21 -5.54 -7.82
C TYR A 340 -11.10 -5.95 -6.86
N ILE A 341 -11.18 -7.19 -6.38
CA ILE A 341 -10.20 -7.82 -5.50
C ILE A 341 -9.81 -9.21 -6.02
N LEU A 342 -8.65 -9.69 -5.59
CA LEU A 342 -8.20 -11.06 -5.86
C LEU A 342 -8.87 -12.02 -4.87
N GLN A 343 -9.56 -13.02 -5.37
CA GLN A 343 -10.22 -14.01 -4.53
C GLN A 343 -9.35 -15.26 -4.34
N THR A 344 -9.22 -16.06 -5.41
CA THR A 344 -8.52 -17.35 -5.36
C THR A 344 -7.37 -17.37 -6.36
N GLU A 345 -6.17 -17.74 -5.89
CA GLU A 345 -5.05 -18.02 -6.78
C GLU A 345 -5.32 -19.30 -7.57
N LEU A 346 -5.21 -19.20 -8.88
CA LEU A 346 -5.36 -20.33 -9.78
C LEU A 346 -4.00 -20.98 -9.99
N SER A 347 -3.89 -22.24 -9.56
CA SER A 347 -2.66 -23.03 -9.70
C SER A 347 -2.40 -23.53 -11.13
N MET A 348 -3.40 -23.44 -12.02
CA MET A 348 -3.32 -23.94 -13.39
C MET A 348 -2.49 -22.98 -14.26
N LYS A 349 -1.49 -23.51 -14.99
CA LYS A 349 -0.67 -22.77 -15.97
C LYS A 349 0.21 -21.66 -15.39
N ARG A 350 0.83 -21.88 -14.22
CA ARG A 350 1.93 -21.03 -13.76
C ARG A 350 3.09 -21.11 -14.76
N LYS A 351 3.54 -19.96 -15.24
CA LYS A 351 4.77 -19.82 -16.01
C LYS A 351 5.84 -19.23 -15.11
N ASP A 352 7.02 -19.84 -15.18
CA ASP A 352 8.24 -19.31 -14.62
C ASP A 352 8.81 -18.30 -15.63
N ILE A 353 9.09 -17.10 -15.16
CA ILE A 353 9.61 -15.98 -15.94
C ILE A 353 11.02 -15.71 -15.42
N ALA A 354 12.01 -15.88 -16.29
CA ALA A 354 13.37 -15.47 -15.98
C ALA A 354 13.47 -13.96 -16.09
N MET A 355 13.80 -13.31 -14.97
CA MET A 355 14.04 -11.88 -14.92
C MET A 355 15.47 -11.61 -15.35
N MET A 356 15.64 -10.63 -16.24
CA MET A 356 16.93 -10.20 -16.77
C MET A 356 17.89 -9.80 -15.65
N SER A 357 19.13 -10.30 -15.73
CA SER A 357 20.24 -9.94 -14.86
C SER A 357 20.78 -8.54 -15.16
N PHE A 358 21.64 -8.03 -14.29
CA PHE A 358 22.33 -6.76 -14.50
C PHE A 358 23.14 -6.75 -15.80
N GLN A 359 23.90 -7.82 -16.08
CA GLN A 359 24.68 -7.93 -17.30
C GLN A 359 23.78 -7.91 -18.55
N ASP A 360 22.74 -8.75 -18.58
CA ASP A 360 21.80 -8.81 -19.71
C ASP A 360 21.07 -7.46 -19.91
N MET A 361 20.78 -6.75 -18.80
CA MET A 361 20.16 -5.43 -18.84
C MET A 361 21.09 -4.37 -19.39
N GLN A 362 22.35 -4.37 -18.99
CA GLN A 362 23.35 -3.46 -19.51
C GLN A 362 23.55 -3.68 -21.02
N GLU A 363 23.71 -4.93 -21.46
CA GLU A 363 23.85 -5.29 -22.87
C GLU A 363 22.63 -4.83 -23.69
N ALA A 364 21.41 -4.98 -23.16
CA ALA A 364 20.18 -4.55 -23.81
C ALA A 364 20.07 -3.02 -23.96
N PHE A 365 20.56 -2.26 -22.97
CA PHE A 365 20.64 -0.80 -23.03
C PHE A 365 21.67 -0.34 -24.07
N GLU A 366 22.87 -0.92 -24.04
CA GLU A 366 23.96 -0.60 -24.97
C GLU A 366 23.57 -0.89 -26.43
N GLN A 367 22.86 -2.00 -26.70
CA GLN A 367 22.37 -2.34 -28.03
C GLN A 367 21.36 -1.33 -28.61
N GLN A 368 20.74 -0.50 -27.78
CA GLN A 368 19.78 0.53 -28.17
C GLN A 368 20.33 1.95 -28.00
N ASP A 369 21.66 2.10 -27.89
CA ASP A 369 22.34 3.38 -27.67
C ASP A 369 21.80 4.16 -26.45
N LYS A 370 21.37 3.45 -25.40
CA LYS A 370 20.83 4.02 -24.15
C LYS A 370 21.76 3.75 -22.98
N SER A 371 21.75 4.66 -22.00
CA SER A 371 22.50 4.49 -20.76
C SER A 371 21.58 4.21 -19.58
N MET A 372 21.97 3.26 -18.73
CA MET A 372 21.29 3.05 -17.44
C MET A 372 21.48 4.23 -16.47
N ALA A 373 22.43 5.14 -16.72
CA ALA A 373 22.61 6.35 -15.93
C ALA A 373 21.52 7.40 -16.16
N ASP A 374 20.79 7.29 -17.28
CA ASP A 374 19.77 8.28 -17.68
C ASP A 374 18.40 8.03 -17.04
N ILE A 375 18.23 6.89 -16.36
CA ILE A 375 16.96 6.55 -15.70
C ILE A 375 16.93 7.06 -14.25
N ASP A 376 15.72 7.41 -13.80
CA ASP A 376 15.40 7.79 -12.43
C ASP A 376 15.07 6.58 -11.55
N GLY A 377 15.11 5.36 -12.09
CA GLY A 377 14.86 4.16 -11.30
C GLY A 377 14.67 2.90 -12.12
N VAL A 378 14.81 1.76 -11.45
CA VAL A 378 14.46 0.44 -11.99
C VAL A 378 13.88 -0.44 -10.89
N GLY A 379 12.91 -1.29 -11.23
CA GLY A 379 12.31 -2.22 -10.29
C GLY A 379 11.45 -3.28 -10.94
N ILE A 380 11.14 -4.34 -10.20
CA ILE A 380 10.30 -5.45 -10.66
C ILE A 380 8.86 -5.21 -10.22
N PHE A 381 7.92 -5.27 -11.17
CA PHE A 381 6.49 -5.09 -10.92
C PHE A 381 5.70 -6.21 -11.57
N TYR A 382 4.52 -6.50 -11.02
CA TYR A 382 3.52 -7.28 -11.72
C TYR A 382 2.75 -6.39 -12.69
N THR A 383 2.78 -6.73 -13.97
CA THR A 383 1.92 -6.13 -14.99
C THR A 383 0.64 -6.95 -15.14
N ILE A 384 -0.48 -6.25 -15.20
CA ILE A 384 -1.78 -6.86 -15.47
C ILE A 384 -1.88 -7.15 -16.96
N GLN A 385 -2.03 -8.42 -17.30
CA GLN A 385 -2.43 -8.83 -18.64
C GLN A 385 -3.97 -8.82 -18.73
N PRO A 386 -4.56 -8.01 -19.62
CA PRO A 386 -6.01 -7.98 -19.81
C PRO A 386 -6.54 -9.36 -20.20
N SER A 387 -7.64 -9.76 -19.59
CA SER A 387 -8.37 -10.97 -19.96
C SER A 387 -9.81 -10.64 -20.27
N LYS A 388 -10.41 -11.37 -21.21
CA LYS A 388 -11.86 -11.30 -21.50
C LYS A 388 -12.70 -12.04 -20.46
N THR A 389 -12.07 -12.69 -19.48
CA THR A 389 -12.73 -13.46 -18.41
C THR A 389 -12.55 -12.77 -17.06
N LYS A 390 -13.27 -13.23 -16.02
CA LYS A 390 -13.04 -12.83 -14.61
C LYS A 390 -11.72 -13.38 -14.03
N VAL A 391 -10.72 -13.63 -14.87
CA VAL A 391 -9.39 -14.10 -14.46
C VAL A 391 -8.40 -13.02 -14.80
N ILE A 392 -7.63 -12.58 -13.82
CA ILE A 392 -6.52 -11.66 -14.03
C ILE A 392 -5.21 -12.44 -14.02
N THR A 393 -4.31 -12.08 -14.93
CA THR A 393 -2.98 -12.64 -15.02
C THR A 393 -1.96 -11.56 -14.71
N LEU A 394 -1.10 -11.82 -13.74
CA LEU A 394 -0.03 -10.93 -13.29
C LEU A 394 1.31 -11.51 -13.74
N VAL A 395 2.01 -10.78 -14.60
CA VAL A 395 3.32 -11.16 -15.13
C VAL A 395 4.40 -10.26 -14.53
N PRO A 396 5.44 -10.83 -13.89
CA PRO A 396 6.55 -10.03 -13.37
C PRO A 396 7.36 -9.47 -14.54
N GLU A 397 7.61 -8.17 -14.52
CA GLU A 397 8.35 -7.44 -15.55
C GLU A 397 9.23 -6.37 -14.92
N TRP A 398 10.35 -6.07 -15.58
CA TRP A 398 11.19 -4.93 -15.24
C TRP A 398 10.54 -3.63 -15.72
N TYR A 399 10.52 -2.64 -14.84
CA TYR A 399 10.13 -1.27 -15.15
C TYR A 399 11.30 -0.34 -14.91
N VAL A 400 11.43 0.65 -15.78
CA VAL A 400 12.32 1.79 -15.62
C VAL A 400 11.49 3.04 -15.37
N PHE A 401 12.03 3.96 -14.59
CA PHE A 401 11.41 5.24 -14.29
C PHE A 401 12.19 6.33 -15.01
N VAL A 402 11.51 7.16 -15.78
CA VAL A 402 12.11 8.29 -16.51
C VAL A 402 11.16 9.48 -16.40
N ASN A 403 11.68 10.59 -15.87
CA ASN A 403 10.92 11.78 -15.47
C ASN A 403 9.66 11.41 -14.66
N ASP A 404 9.85 10.63 -13.58
CA ASP A 404 8.79 10.13 -12.70
C ASP A 404 7.71 9.25 -13.39
N THR A 405 7.95 8.83 -14.65
CA THR A 405 7.03 7.98 -15.42
C THR A 405 7.57 6.56 -15.51
N ALA A 406 6.76 5.59 -15.08
CA ALA A 406 7.11 4.18 -15.19
C ALA A 406 6.85 3.65 -16.61
N LYS A 407 7.86 3.00 -17.21
CA LYS A 407 7.73 2.28 -18.47
C LYS A 407 8.24 0.86 -18.30
N ARG A 408 7.62 -0.11 -18.99
CA ARG A 408 8.20 -1.46 -19.07
C ARG A 408 9.55 -1.34 -19.78
N ILE A 409 10.55 -2.06 -19.31
CA ILE A 409 11.90 -2.00 -19.88
C ILE A 409 11.90 -2.28 -21.38
N VAL A 410 11.08 -3.25 -21.82
CA VAL A 410 10.94 -3.64 -23.23
C VAL A 410 10.34 -2.53 -24.08
N ASP A 411 9.41 -1.75 -23.53
CA ASP A 411 8.81 -0.62 -24.24
C ASP A 411 9.80 0.54 -24.29
N TYR A 412 10.47 0.82 -23.17
CA TYR A 412 11.48 1.87 -23.10
C TYR A 412 12.63 1.61 -24.08
N LEU A 413 13.13 0.38 -24.18
CA LEU A 413 14.23 0.03 -25.07
C LEU A 413 13.85 0.12 -26.56
N ALA A 414 12.59 -0.12 -26.90
CA ALA A 414 12.10 -0.10 -28.29
C ALA A 414 11.77 1.30 -28.85
N GLU A 415 11.68 2.32 -28.00
CA GLU A 415 11.52 3.74 -28.39
C GLU A 415 12.79 4.31 -29.05
#